data_AF-A0A945E351-F1
#
_entry.id   AF-A0A945E351-F1
#
_cell.length_a   1.000
_cell.length_b   1.000
_cell.length_c   1.000
_cell.angle_alpha   90.00
_cell.angle_beta   90.00
_cell.angle_gamma   90.00
#
_symmetry.space_group_name_H-M   'P 1'
#
loop_
_entity.id
_entity.type
_entity.pdbx_description
1 polymer ?
#
loop_
_entity_poly.entity_id
_entity_poly.type
_entity_poly.pdbx_seq_one_letter_code
_entity_poly.pdbx_strand_id
1 'polypeptide(L)'
;DIRVTHFAYDLVPAREDANIVFPVDRLRELVDEGVIGGLAPTAIGCMGGIYSARRTVEELAPAIVAEVLAMRDAGEADVALLVPV
;
A
#
# COMPACT_ATOMS: atom_id res chain seq x y z
N ASP A 1 12.57 -2.32 8.96
CA ASP A 1 12.20 -1.12 9.73
C ASP A 1 11.26 -0.29 8.87
N ILE A 2 10.05 0.03 9.35
CA ILE A 2 9.05 0.83 8.63
C ILE A 2 8.97 2.18 9.32
N ARG A 3 9.02 3.26 8.53
CA ARG A 3 9.01 4.64 9.03
C ARG A 3 7.84 5.40 8.43
N VAL A 4 7.07 6.06 9.29
CA VAL A 4 5.90 6.84 8.89
C VAL A 4 6.22 8.33 8.98
N THR A 5 5.91 9.06 7.91
CA THR A 5 6.03 10.51 7.82
C THR A 5 4.79 11.11 7.17
N HIS A 6 4.18 12.07 7.85
CA HIS A 6 3.04 12.84 7.34
C HIS A 6 2.98 14.19 8.07
N PHE A 7 2.53 15.23 7.41
CA PHE A 7 2.47 16.58 7.98
C PHE A 7 1.08 16.96 8.51
N ALA A 8 0.04 16.19 8.18
CA ALA A 8 -1.36 16.57 8.40
C ALA A 8 -2.12 15.76 9.47
N TYR A 9 -1.48 14.81 10.18
CA TYR A 9 -2.11 14.08 11.29
C TYR A 9 -1.07 13.65 12.35
N ASP A 10 -1.56 13.26 13.53
CA ASP A 10 -0.71 12.80 14.63
C ASP A 10 -0.02 11.46 14.31
N LEU A 11 1.32 11.51 14.22
CA LEU A 11 2.13 10.35 13.87
C LEU A 11 2.36 9.39 15.03
N VAL A 12 2.04 9.76 16.28
CA VAL A 12 2.33 8.93 17.45
C VAL A 12 1.76 7.51 17.29
N PRO A 13 0.48 7.31 16.96
CA PRO A 13 -0.07 5.96 16.82
C PRO A 13 0.60 5.16 15.70
N ALA A 14 0.86 5.77 14.55
CA ALA A 14 1.47 5.11 13.40
C ALA A 14 2.97 4.81 13.59
N ARG A 15 3.64 5.51 14.51
CA ARG A 15 5.02 5.24 14.91
C ARG A 15 5.11 4.14 15.96
N GLU A 16 4.10 4.01 16.81
CA GLU A 16 3.97 2.90 17.77
C GLU A 16 3.55 1.61 17.07
N ASP A 17 2.61 1.69 16.12
CA ASP A 17 2.16 0.58 15.30
C ASP A 17 1.96 1.00 13.83
N ALA A 18 2.92 0.60 12.98
CA ALA A 18 2.86 0.85 11.54
C ALA A 18 1.69 0.12 10.86
N ASN A 19 1.14 -0.94 11.48
CA ASN A 19 0.04 -1.71 10.89
C ASN A 19 -1.26 -0.91 10.74
N ILE A 20 -1.39 0.23 11.43
CA ILE A 20 -2.52 1.14 11.28
C ILE A 20 -2.57 1.75 9.87
N VAL A 21 -1.41 1.98 9.25
CA VAL A 21 -1.30 2.61 7.93
C VAL A 21 -0.79 1.66 6.85
N PHE A 22 -0.08 0.60 7.26
CA PHE A 22 0.49 -0.42 6.40
C PHE A 22 0.47 -1.77 7.12
N PRO A 23 -0.63 -2.55 7.01
CA PRO A 23 -0.93 -3.72 7.85
C PRO A 23 -0.10 -4.97 7.50
N VAL A 24 1.21 -4.81 7.38
CA VAL A 24 2.12 -5.87 6.90
C VAL A 24 2.14 -7.09 7.81
N ASP A 25 2.03 -6.91 9.12
CA ASP A 25 2.05 -8.02 10.06
C ASP A 25 0.73 -8.80 9.99
N ARG A 26 -0.40 -8.11 9.88
CA ARG A 26 -1.71 -8.74 9.64
C ARG A 26 -1.74 -9.52 8.33
N LEU A 27 -1.11 -8.98 7.28
CA LEU A 27 -0.99 -9.66 6.00
C LEU A 27 -0.08 -10.89 6.07
N ARG A 28 1.00 -10.85 6.85
CA ARG A 28 1.85 -12.02 7.13
C ARG A 28 1.12 -13.08 7.93
N GLU A 29 0.34 -12.69 8.94
CA GLU A 29 -0.53 -13.61 9.70
C GLU A 29 -1.48 -14.36 8.76
N LEU A 30 -2.09 -13.68 7.77
CA LEU A 30 -2.93 -14.33 6.76
C LEU A 30 -2.17 -15.29 5.83
N VAL A 31 -0.88 -15.04 5.57
CA VAL A 31 -0.01 -15.98 4.84
C VAL A 31 0.27 -17.20 5.71
N ASP A 32 0.61 -17.00 6.98
CA ASP A 32 0.93 -18.08 7.93
C ASP A 32 -0.30 -18.98 8.18
N GLU A 33 -1.49 -18.41 8.19
CA GLU A 33 -2.77 -19.13 8.28
C GLU A 33 -3.18 -19.83 6.96
N GLY A 34 -2.48 -19.54 5.85
CA GLY A 34 -2.76 -20.09 4.52
C GLY A 34 -4.01 -19.51 3.85
N VAL A 35 -4.51 -18.36 4.32
CA VAL A 35 -5.64 -17.64 3.72
C VAL A 35 -5.25 -17.03 2.38
N ILE A 36 -4.03 -16.49 2.30
CA ILE A 36 -3.42 -16.01 1.04
C ILE A 36 -2.09 -16.73 0.80
N GLY A 37 -1.74 -16.93 -0.48
CA GLY A 37 -0.55 -17.70 -0.83
C GLY A 37 0.79 -17.01 -0.57
N GLY A 38 0.78 -15.69 -0.37
CA GLY A 38 1.98 -14.89 -0.16
C GLY A 38 1.72 -13.40 -0.30
N LEU A 39 2.77 -12.61 -0.13
CA LEU A 39 2.79 -11.18 -0.43
C LEU A 39 3.62 -10.94 -1.70
N ALA A 40 3.19 -9.99 -2.51
CA ALA A 40 3.97 -9.53 -3.64
C ALA A 40 5.34 -8.97 -3.17
N PRO A 41 6.39 -9.06 -4.00
CA PRO A 41 7.74 -8.59 -3.63
C PRO A 41 7.79 -7.07 -3.39
N THR A 42 6.85 -6.32 -3.95
CA THR A 42 6.79 -4.87 -3.90
C THR A 42 5.45 -4.40 -3.38
N ALA A 43 5.47 -3.45 -2.43
CA ALA A 43 4.31 -2.68 -2.03
C ALA A 43 4.34 -1.30 -2.70
N ILE A 44 3.18 -0.82 -3.14
CA ILE A 44 3.04 0.49 -3.78
C ILE A 44 2.52 1.48 -2.73
N GLY A 45 3.24 2.57 -2.52
CA GLY A 45 2.83 3.66 -1.63
C GLY A 45 2.70 4.98 -2.39
N CYS A 46 1.73 5.81 -1.99
CA CYS A 46 1.57 7.16 -2.52
C CYS A 46 1.15 8.16 -1.43
N MET A 47 1.40 9.45 -1.65
CA MET A 47 0.93 10.49 -0.73
C MET A 47 -0.60 10.59 -0.75
N GLY A 48 -1.24 10.37 0.39
CA GLY A 48 -2.70 10.56 0.56
C GLY A 48 -3.12 12.03 0.61
N GLY A 49 -2.18 12.95 0.91
CA GLY A 49 -2.38 14.40 0.84
C GLY A 49 -2.54 14.88 -0.61
N ILE A 50 -3.75 14.77 -1.16
CA ILE A 50 -4.05 15.16 -2.54
C ILE A 50 -4.25 16.67 -2.63
N TYR A 51 -3.31 17.36 -3.27
CA TYR A 51 -3.39 18.80 -3.56
C TYR A 51 -3.97 19.11 -4.95
N SER A 52 -4.08 18.10 -5.81
CA SER A 52 -4.64 18.24 -7.14
C SER A 52 -5.35 16.96 -7.56
N ALA A 53 -6.69 17.03 -7.62
CA ALA A 53 -7.51 15.94 -8.15
C ALA A 53 -7.13 15.63 -9.61
N ARG A 54 -6.86 16.66 -10.42
CA ARG A 54 -6.44 16.50 -11.82
C ARG A 54 -5.18 15.65 -11.94
N ARG A 55 -4.09 16.00 -11.24
CA ARG A 55 -2.84 15.20 -11.29
C ARG A 55 -3.03 13.80 -10.72
N THR A 56 -3.92 13.63 -9.75
CA THR A 56 -4.25 12.30 -9.23
C THR A 56 -4.88 11.42 -10.30
N VAL A 57 -5.86 11.95 -11.03
CA VAL A 57 -6.60 11.22 -12.07
C VAL A 57 -5.77 11.02 -13.34
N GLU A 58 -5.01 12.03 -13.76
CA GLU A 58 -4.27 12.02 -15.03
C GLU A 58 -2.87 11.42 -14.93
N GLU A 59 -2.23 11.43 -13.76
CA GLU A 59 -0.83 11.00 -13.59
C GLU A 59 -0.68 9.85 -12.59
N LEU A 60 -1.08 10.08 -11.32
CA LEU A 60 -0.78 9.14 -10.23
C LEU A 60 -1.56 7.83 -10.34
N ALA A 61 -2.88 7.89 -10.48
CA ALA A 61 -3.71 6.69 -10.57
C ALA A 61 -3.35 5.81 -11.79
N PRO A 62 -3.14 6.37 -13.00
CA PRO A 62 -2.64 5.59 -14.13
C PRO A 62 -1.29 4.93 -13.87
N ALA A 63 -0.35 5.59 -13.19
CA ALA A 63 0.95 5.02 -12.86
C ALA A 63 0.83 3.84 -11.86
N ILE A 64 -0.02 3.97 -10.84
CA ILE A 64 -0.29 2.89 -9.88
C ILE A 64 -0.92 1.69 -10.61
N VAL A 65 -1.92 1.94 -11.47
CA VAL A 65 -2.58 0.87 -12.25
C VAL A 65 -1.58 0.18 -13.18
N ALA A 66 -0.71 0.93 -13.86
CA ALA A 66 0.29 0.34 -14.74
C ALA A 66 1.24 -0.60 -13.98
N GLU A 67 1.69 -0.21 -12.78
CA GLU A 67 2.55 -1.04 -11.94
C GLU A 67 1.83 -2.31 -11.45
N VAL A 68 0.59 -2.18 -10.96
CA VAL A 68 -0.21 -3.33 -10.53
C VAL A 68 -0.45 -4.32 -11.68
N LEU A 69 -0.73 -3.82 -12.89
CA LEU A 69 -0.90 -4.65 -14.08
C LEU A 69 0.41 -5.34 -14.49
N ALA A 70 1.55 -4.65 -14.39
CA ALA A 70 2.86 -5.24 -14.65
C ALA A 70 3.18 -6.38 -13.66
N MET A 71 2.92 -6.17 -12.37
CA MET A 71 3.08 -7.22 -11.34
C MET A 71 2.18 -8.42 -11.62
N ARG A 72 0.92 -8.18 -12.02
CA ARG A 72 0.00 -9.25 -12.42
C ARG A 72 0.53 -10.02 -13.62
N ASP A 73 0.96 -9.33 -14.67
CA ASP A 73 1.43 -9.96 -15.92
C ASP A 73 2.74 -10.73 -15.70
N ALA A 74 3.54 -10.36 -14.70
CA ALA A 74 4.72 -11.09 -14.24
C ALA A 74 4.39 -12.29 -13.32
N GLY A 75 3.12 -12.47 -12.92
CA GLY A 75 2.69 -13.52 -12.00
C GLY A 75 3.05 -13.25 -10.54
N GLU A 76 3.30 -11.98 -10.18
CA GLU A 76 3.71 -11.57 -8.83
C GLU A 76 2.53 -11.19 -7.93
N ALA A 77 1.38 -10.84 -8.51
CA ALA A 77 0.18 -10.44 -7.77
C ALA A 77 -1.12 -10.79 -8.51
N ASP A 78 -2.04 -11.46 -7.80
CA ASP A 78 -3.40 -11.74 -8.29
C ASP A 78 -4.43 -10.71 -7.79
N VAL A 79 -4.15 -10.07 -6.66
CA VAL A 79 -5.05 -9.16 -5.95
C VAL A 79 -4.27 -7.95 -5.45
N ALA A 80 -4.86 -6.76 -5.58
CA ALA A 80 -4.37 -5.53 -4.96
C ALA A 80 -5.28 -5.11 -3.79
N LEU A 81 -4.69 -4.84 -2.63
CA LEU A 81 -5.38 -4.31 -1.46
C LEU A 81 -5.12 -2.81 -1.32
N LEU A 82 -6.15 -1.99 -1.48
CA LEU A 82 -6.06 -0.56 -1.21
C LEU A 82 -6.27 -0.31 0.29
N VAL A 83 -5.29 0.35 0.93
CA VAL A 83 -5.35 0.75 2.34
C VAL A 83 -5.58 2.25 2.42
N PRO A 84 -6.82 2.72 2.67
CA PRO A 84 -7.10 4.13 2.90
C PRO A 84 -6.63 4.55 4.31
N VAL A 85 -6.02 5.73 4.40
CA VAL A 85 -5.50 6.31 5.65
C VAL A 85 -6.04 7.72 5.83
#